data_AF-A0A9D9VNE0-F1
#
_entry.id   AF-A0A9D9VNE0-F1
#
_cell.length_a   1.000
_cell.length_b   1.000
_cell.length_c   1.000
_cell.angle_alpha   90.00
_cell.angle_beta   90.00
_cell.angle_gamma   90.00
#
_symmetry.space_group_name_H-M   'P 1'
#
loop_
_entity.id
_entity.type
_entity.pdbx_description
1 polymer ?
#
loop_
_entity_poly.entity_id
_entity_poly.type
_entity_poly.pdbx_seq_one_letter_code
_entity_poly.pdbx_strand_id
1 'polypeptide(L)'
;FIATFTKSNSWLLGSDFMNTYNATPNSVLVDVRTPGEFLTGHIDKAVNIDFENQSFLSEIKKLDVNKTYFIYCRSGNRSGQVISLMKANGIKNIYELQGGIVSNKNTITLVTANISEPEYVIDESDMINGQALISGIKKSELTEKEKLGLIQMREEEKLARDVYTTLGNVWGTRIFSNIASSEQTHTDAIKVLLTRYTIKDPVINDTVGVFTSKTMQELYDNLVSQGKVSLSEAFKVGATIEDLDIHDLDILKNETTKEDILLTYNNLQKGSRNHLRAFVRVSGVNYTPKYISQSDYASIISSSQERGRQ
;
A
#
# COMPACT_ATOMS: atom_id res chain seq x y z
N PHE A 1 25.25 -29.35 29.91
CA PHE A 1 24.34 -30.15 29.08
C PHE A 1 24.31 -29.55 27.69
N ILE A 2 25.06 -30.12 26.75
CA ILE A 2 24.94 -29.78 25.33
C ILE A 2 23.77 -30.64 24.84
N ALA A 3 22.60 -30.02 24.65
CA ALA A 3 21.46 -30.70 24.06
C ALA A 3 21.79 -31.01 22.60
N THR A 4 22.07 -32.26 22.30
CA THR A 4 22.17 -32.79 20.94
C THR A 4 20.76 -32.76 20.33
N PHE A 5 20.48 -31.72 19.54
CA PHE A 5 19.33 -31.71 18.65
C PHE A 5 19.49 -32.85 17.63
N THR A 6 18.65 -33.86 17.73
CA THR A 6 18.53 -34.89 16.70
C THR A 6 18.02 -34.23 15.41
N LYS A 7 18.80 -34.33 14.32
CA LYS A 7 18.37 -33.92 12.97
C LYS A 7 17.06 -34.63 12.63
N SER A 8 15.94 -33.92 12.67
CA SER A 8 14.71 -34.41 12.03
C SER A 8 14.90 -34.36 10.51
N ASN A 9 14.45 -35.37 9.78
CA ASN A 9 14.51 -35.43 8.31
C ASN A 9 13.75 -34.28 7.61
N SER A 10 13.01 -33.47 8.37
CA SER A 10 12.29 -32.28 7.93
C SER A 10 13.12 -30.98 7.98
N TRP A 11 14.37 -30.99 8.46
CA TRP A 11 15.25 -29.81 8.46
C TRP A 11 16.36 -29.95 7.43
N LEU A 12 16.32 -29.14 6.38
CA LEU A 12 17.19 -29.30 5.21
C LEU A 12 18.06 -28.05 5.00
N LEU A 13 19.34 -28.26 4.66
CA LEU A 13 20.25 -27.21 4.20
C LEU A 13 19.90 -26.81 2.76
N GLY A 14 20.29 -25.61 2.31
CA GLY A 14 19.77 -25.00 1.07
C GLY A 14 19.78 -25.89 -0.17
N SER A 15 20.89 -26.56 -0.49
CA SER A 15 20.93 -27.46 -1.65
C SER A 15 20.01 -28.66 -1.49
N ASP A 16 19.99 -29.30 -0.31
CA ASP A 16 19.16 -30.47 -0.03
C ASP A 16 17.67 -30.08 -0.01
N PHE A 17 17.35 -28.90 0.51
CA PHE A 17 16.01 -28.33 0.52
C PHE A 17 15.48 -28.17 -0.90
N MET A 18 16.26 -27.52 -1.79
CA MET A 18 15.85 -27.31 -3.17
C MET A 18 15.79 -28.62 -3.96
N ASN A 19 16.74 -29.53 -3.76
CA ASN A 19 16.72 -30.85 -4.40
C ASN A 19 15.49 -31.65 -3.98
N THR A 20 15.14 -31.64 -2.69
CA THR A 20 13.97 -32.35 -2.16
C THR A 20 12.68 -31.71 -2.67
N TYR A 21 12.59 -30.37 -2.71
CA TYR A 21 11.45 -29.66 -3.28
C TYR A 21 11.23 -30.03 -4.75
N ASN A 22 12.29 -29.94 -5.57
CA ASN A 22 12.22 -30.27 -7.00
C ASN A 22 11.89 -31.74 -7.26
N ALA A 23 12.28 -32.65 -6.36
CA ALA A 23 11.97 -34.08 -6.42
C ALA A 23 10.60 -34.46 -5.82
N THR A 24 9.83 -33.50 -5.27
CA THR A 24 8.52 -33.74 -4.65
C THR A 24 7.40 -33.09 -5.47
N PRO A 25 6.79 -33.82 -6.43
CA PRO A 25 5.64 -33.33 -7.18
C PRO A 25 4.48 -32.93 -6.27
N ASN A 26 3.68 -31.96 -6.70
CA ASN A 26 2.50 -31.45 -5.96
C ASN A 26 2.80 -30.88 -4.57
N SER A 27 4.07 -30.54 -4.28
CA SER A 27 4.45 -29.82 -3.07
C SER A 27 4.24 -28.32 -3.21
N VAL A 28 4.15 -27.62 -2.07
CA VAL A 28 3.97 -26.16 -2.01
C VAL A 28 5.17 -25.55 -1.29
N LEU A 29 5.85 -24.61 -1.95
CA LEU A 29 6.90 -23.80 -1.35
C LEU A 29 6.27 -22.55 -0.75
N VAL A 30 6.56 -22.27 0.52
CA VAL A 30 5.93 -21.20 1.31
C VAL A 30 7.01 -20.30 1.92
N ASP A 31 6.93 -19.03 1.59
CA ASP A 31 7.69 -17.97 2.24
C ASP A 31 6.81 -17.31 3.30
N VAL A 32 7.19 -17.42 4.57
CA VAL A 32 6.41 -16.85 5.69
C VAL A 32 6.90 -15.48 6.15
N ARG A 33 7.73 -14.82 5.34
CA ARG A 33 8.17 -13.44 5.57
C ARG A 33 7.07 -12.45 5.20
N THR A 34 7.30 -11.17 5.52
CA THR A 34 6.39 -10.11 5.09
C THR A 34 6.40 -10.00 3.56
N PRO A 35 5.34 -9.43 2.96
CA PRO A 35 5.28 -9.30 1.52
C PRO A 35 6.36 -8.39 0.93
N GLY A 36 6.77 -7.32 1.63
CA GLY A 36 7.93 -6.51 1.23
C GLY A 36 9.24 -7.31 1.19
N GLU A 37 9.50 -8.17 2.18
CA GLU A 37 10.66 -9.06 2.17
C GLU A 37 10.62 -10.03 0.98
N PHE A 38 9.43 -10.54 0.64
CA PHE A 38 9.21 -11.44 -0.50
C PHE A 38 9.54 -10.75 -1.84
N LEU A 39 9.08 -9.52 -2.05
CA LEU A 39 9.32 -8.76 -3.28
C LEU A 39 10.81 -8.50 -3.55
N THR A 40 11.58 -8.17 -2.51
CA THR A 40 13.02 -7.88 -2.63
C THR A 40 13.89 -9.09 -3.01
N GLY A 41 13.30 -10.29 -3.00
CA GLY A 41 13.96 -11.53 -3.38
C GLY A 41 13.38 -12.72 -2.62
N HIS A 42 12.84 -13.70 -3.33
CA HIS A 42 12.27 -14.93 -2.80
C HIS A 42 12.69 -16.14 -3.66
N ILE A 43 12.51 -17.36 -3.16
CA ILE A 43 12.81 -18.56 -3.94
C ILE A 43 11.73 -18.70 -5.03
N ASP A 44 12.14 -18.95 -6.28
CA ASP A 44 11.22 -19.12 -7.40
C ASP A 44 10.08 -20.11 -7.08
N LYS A 45 8.85 -19.77 -7.49
CA LYS A 45 7.59 -20.51 -7.23
C LYS A 45 7.11 -20.54 -5.77
N ALA A 46 7.76 -19.82 -4.86
CA ALA A 46 7.26 -19.69 -3.49
C ALA A 46 5.92 -18.93 -3.48
N VAL A 47 5.00 -19.37 -2.62
CA VAL A 47 3.79 -18.64 -2.25
C VAL A 47 4.08 -17.89 -0.96
N ASN A 48 3.77 -16.59 -0.91
CA ASN A 48 3.93 -15.81 0.32
C ASN A 48 2.70 -15.98 1.23
N ILE A 49 2.92 -16.43 2.47
CA ILE A 49 1.90 -16.50 3.54
C ILE A 49 2.48 -15.76 4.74
N ASP A 50 2.19 -14.46 4.82
CA ASP A 50 2.81 -13.56 5.81
C ASP A 50 2.43 -13.93 7.25
N PHE A 51 3.42 -14.35 8.03
CA PHE A 51 3.26 -14.71 9.44
C PHE A 51 2.78 -13.54 10.32
N GLU A 52 3.07 -12.30 9.91
CA GLU A 52 2.73 -11.09 10.66
C GLU A 52 1.33 -10.55 10.31
N ASN A 53 0.68 -11.13 9.30
CA ASN A 53 -0.67 -10.75 8.90
C ASN A 53 -1.70 -11.19 9.95
N GLN A 54 -2.63 -10.30 10.31
CA GLN A 54 -3.72 -10.59 11.25
C GLN A 54 -4.59 -11.78 10.80
N SER A 55 -4.69 -12.01 9.49
CA SER A 55 -5.45 -13.11 8.89
C SER A 55 -4.66 -14.42 8.80
N PHE A 56 -3.38 -14.46 9.20
CA PHE A 56 -2.48 -15.60 9.03
C PHE A 56 -3.08 -16.92 9.52
N LEU A 57 -3.69 -16.93 10.71
CA LEU A 57 -4.30 -18.14 11.28
C LEU A 57 -5.45 -18.68 10.41
N SER A 58 -6.19 -17.81 9.75
CA SER A 58 -7.27 -18.21 8.84
C SER A 58 -6.72 -18.79 7.54
N GLU A 59 -5.56 -18.33 7.07
CA GLU A 59 -4.90 -18.83 5.87
C GLU A 59 -4.31 -20.22 6.10
N ILE A 60 -3.63 -20.45 7.23
CA ILE A 60 -3.10 -21.77 7.60
C ILE A 60 -4.21 -22.81 7.70
N LYS A 61 -5.39 -22.43 8.21
CA LYS A 61 -6.55 -23.33 8.31
C LYS A 61 -7.10 -23.78 6.95
N LYS A 62 -6.87 -23.02 5.87
CA LYS A 62 -7.32 -23.35 4.51
C LYS A 62 -6.35 -24.28 3.77
N LEU A 63 -5.18 -24.57 4.34
CA LEU A 63 -4.19 -25.44 3.72
C LEU A 63 -4.66 -26.91 3.66
N ASP A 64 -4.29 -27.60 2.60
CA ASP A 64 -4.60 -29.01 2.40
C ASP A 64 -3.69 -29.88 3.27
N VAL A 65 -4.27 -30.54 4.27
CA VAL A 65 -3.56 -31.36 5.24
C VAL A 65 -2.80 -32.55 4.63
N ASN A 66 -3.12 -32.94 3.40
CA ASN A 66 -2.47 -34.05 2.69
C ASN A 66 -1.30 -33.61 1.81
N LYS A 67 -1.09 -32.30 1.59
CA LYS A 67 0.03 -31.79 0.79
C LYS A 67 1.34 -31.76 1.58
N THR A 68 2.43 -31.76 0.81
CA THR A 68 3.78 -31.52 1.34
C THR A 68 4.13 -30.05 1.23
N TYR A 69 4.59 -29.46 2.33
CA TYR A 69 4.96 -28.05 2.40
C TYR A 69 6.46 -27.88 2.64
N PHE A 70 7.07 -26.99 1.88
CA PHE A 70 8.44 -26.53 2.07
C PHE A 70 8.37 -25.10 2.56
N ILE A 71 8.90 -24.82 3.75
CA ILE A 71 8.68 -23.55 4.43
C ILE A 71 10.01 -22.90 4.74
N TYR A 72 10.10 -21.60 4.52
CA TYR A 72 11.24 -20.83 4.93
C TYR A 72 10.85 -19.43 5.38
N CYS A 73 11.76 -18.78 6.08
CA CYS A 73 11.69 -17.35 6.34
C CYS A 73 13.07 -16.72 6.22
N ARG A 74 13.29 -15.56 6.85
CA ARG A 74 14.57 -14.86 6.82
C ARG A 74 15.71 -15.65 7.48
N SER A 75 15.50 -16.11 8.72
CA SER A 75 16.54 -16.72 9.57
C SER A 75 16.16 -18.08 10.20
N GLY A 76 14.95 -18.58 9.95
CA GLY A 76 14.39 -19.79 10.58
C GLY A 76 13.40 -19.53 11.73
N ASN A 77 13.41 -18.33 12.34
CA ASN A 77 12.56 -18.07 13.51
C ASN A 77 11.04 -18.10 13.24
N ARG A 78 10.58 -17.47 12.14
CA ARG A 78 9.15 -17.43 11.80
C ARG A 78 8.70 -18.80 11.28
N SER A 79 9.48 -19.41 10.39
CA SER A 79 9.17 -20.73 9.83
C SER A 79 9.04 -21.81 10.90
N GLY A 80 9.91 -21.84 11.92
CA GLY A 80 9.80 -22.77 13.06
C GLY A 80 8.46 -22.64 13.82
N GLN A 81 7.98 -21.41 14.02
CA GLN A 81 6.67 -21.16 14.66
C GLN A 81 5.52 -21.61 13.75
N VAL A 82 5.58 -21.27 12.45
CA VAL A 82 4.57 -21.67 11.46
C VAL A 82 4.43 -23.19 11.36
N ILE A 83 5.53 -23.93 11.38
CA ILE A 83 5.52 -25.40 11.34
C ILE A 83 4.77 -25.98 12.54
N SER A 84 4.95 -25.40 13.72
CA SER A 84 4.25 -25.84 14.93
C SER A 84 2.74 -25.68 14.77
N LEU A 85 2.30 -24.55 14.21
CA LEU A 85 0.88 -24.28 13.92
C LEU A 85 0.33 -25.21 12.83
N MET A 86 1.08 -25.43 11.76
CA MET A 86 0.69 -26.31 10.66
C MET A 86 0.54 -27.77 11.10
N LYS A 87 1.45 -28.26 11.95
CA LYS A 87 1.34 -29.59 12.57
C LYS A 87 0.10 -29.68 13.47
N ALA A 88 -0.18 -28.65 14.26
CA ALA A 88 -1.39 -28.59 15.08
C ALA A 88 -2.68 -28.57 14.22
N ASN A 89 -2.61 -28.04 13.00
CA ASN A 89 -3.69 -28.09 12.01
C ASN A 89 -3.74 -29.41 11.21
N GLY A 90 -2.95 -30.42 11.59
CA GLY A 90 -2.99 -31.76 11.00
C GLY A 90 -2.14 -31.97 9.75
N ILE A 91 -1.33 -30.99 9.34
CA ILE A 91 -0.42 -31.13 8.21
C ILE A 91 0.76 -32.03 8.60
N LYS A 92 0.97 -33.09 7.83
CA LYS A 92 1.91 -34.17 8.19
C LYS A 92 3.30 -33.98 7.58
N ASN A 93 3.37 -33.52 6.33
CA ASN A 93 4.61 -33.48 5.56
C ASN A 93 5.10 -32.03 5.43
N ILE A 94 6.06 -31.65 6.26
CA ILE A 94 6.61 -30.29 6.26
C ILE A 94 8.13 -30.36 6.31
N TYR A 95 8.78 -29.62 5.42
CA TYR A 95 10.23 -29.42 5.36
C TYR A 95 10.55 -27.95 5.60
N GLU A 96 11.61 -27.66 6.33
CA GLU A 96 12.07 -26.29 6.61
C GLU A 96 13.49 -26.05 6.11
N LEU A 97 13.70 -24.87 5.51
CA LEU A 97 15.01 -24.38 5.14
C LEU A 97 15.79 -23.95 6.39
N GLN A 98 16.76 -24.76 6.77
CA GLN A 98 17.57 -24.53 7.97
C GLN A 98 18.34 -23.20 7.87
N GLY A 99 18.15 -22.33 8.86
CA GLY A 99 18.78 -20.99 8.91
C GLY A 99 18.12 -19.95 7.98
N GLY A 100 17.04 -20.31 7.28
CA GLY A 100 16.34 -19.43 6.36
C GLY A 100 17.19 -18.96 5.19
N ILE A 101 16.71 -17.94 4.45
CA ILE A 101 17.43 -17.46 3.26
C ILE A 101 18.79 -16.84 3.60
N VAL A 102 18.96 -16.27 4.80
CA VAL A 102 20.20 -15.58 5.18
C VAL A 102 21.37 -16.54 5.23
N SER A 103 21.18 -17.75 5.75
CA SER A 103 22.21 -18.79 5.81
C SER A 103 22.45 -19.50 4.47
N ASN A 104 21.56 -19.30 3.49
CA ASN A 104 21.56 -20.08 2.24
C ASN A 104 21.71 -19.21 0.98
N LYS A 105 22.13 -17.94 1.09
CA LYS A 105 22.26 -17.02 -0.05
C LYS A 105 23.11 -17.54 -1.23
N ASN A 106 24.07 -18.43 -0.98
CA ASN A 106 24.95 -18.99 -2.00
C ASN A 106 24.45 -20.35 -2.55
N THR A 107 23.40 -20.93 -1.98
CA THR A 107 22.90 -22.26 -2.32
C THR A 107 21.47 -22.24 -2.87
N ILE A 108 20.79 -21.09 -2.81
CA ILE A 108 19.45 -20.87 -3.37
C ILE A 108 19.47 -19.69 -4.34
N THR A 109 18.76 -19.82 -5.45
CA THR A 109 18.52 -18.70 -6.37
C THR A 109 17.28 -17.94 -5.92
N LEU A 110 17.44 -16.63 -5.71
CA LEU A 110 16.32 -15.75 -5.43
C LEU A 110 15.88 -15.05 -6.72
N VAL A 111 14.58 -14.97 -6.93
CA VAL A 111 13.92 -14.14 -7.94
C VAL A 111 13.29 -12.92 -7.26
N THR A 112 13.32 -11.78 -7.92
CA THR A 112 12.54 -10.60 -7.52
C THR A 112 11.19 -10.64 -8.20
N ALA A 113 10.14 -10.11 -7.56
CA ALA A 113 8.87 -9.95 -8.26
C ALA A 113 9.08 -9.06 -9.49
N ASN A 114 8.60 -9.49 -10.67
CA ASN A 114 8.67 -8.72 -11.92
C ASN A 114 7.65 -7.57 -11.92
N ILE A 115 7.74 -6.68 -10.93
CA ILE A 115 6.99 -5.43 -10.90
C ILE A 115 7.99 -4.33 -11.16
N SER A 116 8.12 -3.96 -12.44
CA SER A 116 8.88 -2.80 -12.87
C SER A 116 8.09 -1.55 -12.47
N GLU A 117 8.43 -0.95 -11.33
CA GLU A 117 7.98 0.40 -11.00
C GLU A 117 8.54 1.37 -12.05
N PRO A 118 7.71 2.09 -12.83
CA PRO A 118 8.21 3.24 -13.56
C PRO A 118 8.80 4.24 -12.57
N GLU A 119 9.87 4.94 -12.95
CA GLU A 119 10.45 5.99 -12.12
C GLU A 119 9.42 7.13 -11.99
N TYR A 120 8.68 7.17 -10.89
CA TYR A 120 7.80 8.29 -10.54
C TYR A 120 8.59 9.30 -9.71
N VAL A 121 9.01 10.38 -10.37
CA VAL A 121 9.68 11.51 -9.73
C VAL A 121 8.62 12.55 -9.42
N ILE A 122 8.40 12.81 -8.13
CA ILE A 122 7.62 13.98 -7.68
C ILE A 122 8.34 15.22 -8.21
N ASP A 123 7.60 16.11 -8.86
CA ASP A 123 8.12 17.44 -9.17
C ASP A 123 7.34 18.54 -8.42
N GLU A 124 7.72 19.80 -8.62
CA GLU A 124 7.07 20.93 -7.93
C GLU A 124 5.56 21.03 -8.19
N SER A 125 5.04 20.41 -9.24
CA SER A 125 3.62 20.45 -9.57
C SER A 125 2.77 19.53 -8.69
N ASP A 126 3.38 18.54 -8.05
CA ASP A 126 2.74 17.62 -7.10
C ASP A 126 2.82 18.17 -5.66
N MET A 127 3.52 19.28 -5.43
CA MET A 127 3.72 19.85 -4.08
C MET A 127 2.97 21.18 -3.95
N ILE A 128 2.24 21.35 -2.85
CA ILE A 128 1.42 22.55 -2.63
C ILE A 128 1.92 23.34 -1.42
N ASN A 129 2.32 24.58 -1.65
CA ASN A 129 2.48 25.56 -0.57
C ASN A 129 1.19 26.37 -0.44
N GLY A 130 0.25 25.89 0.39
CA GLY A 130 -1.08 26.50 0.53
C GLY A 130 -1.04 27.97 0.92
N GLN A 131 -0.09 28.39 1.76
CA GLN A 131 0.02 29.79 2.19
C GLN A 131 0.48 30.72 1.06
N ALA A 132 1.43 30.27 0.24
CA ALA A 132 1.87 31.02 -0.94
C ALA A 132 0.80 31.03 -2.04
N LEU A 133 0.09 29.90 -2.21
CA LEU A 133 -0.91 29.71 -3.25
C LEU A 133 -2.05 30.72 -3.16
N ILE A 134 -2.55 30.97 -1.94
CA ILE A 134 -3.70 31.87 -1.73
C ILE A 134 -3.29 33.28 -1.30
N SER A 135 -2.00 33.61 -1.39
CA SER A 135 -1.48 34.92 -1.01
C SER A 135 -2.09 36.01 -1.90
N GLY A 136 -2.55 37.10 -1.29
CA GLY A 136 -3.19 38.21 -2.01
C GLY A 136 -4.66 38.01 -2.37
N ILE A 137 -5.21 36.79 -2.25
CA ILE A 137 -6.64 36.55 -2.47
C ILE A 137 -7.46 37.11 -1.31
N LYS A 138 -8.57 37.77 -1.60
CA LYS A 138 -9.46 38.35 -0.58
C LYS A 138 -10.36 37.28 0.04
N LYS A 139 -10.31 37.15 1.37
CA LYS A 139 -11.20 36.26 2.14
C LYS A 139 -12.66 36.70 2.00
N SER A 140 -13.56 35.73 1.79
CA SER A 140 -15.01 35.95 1.73
C SER A 140 -15.75 35.08 2.75
N GLU A 141 -17.04 35.27 2.97
CA GLU A 141 -17.81 34.37 3.84
C GLU A 141 -18.08 33.03 3.14
N LEU A 142 -18.00 31.93 3.90
CA LEU A 142 -18.28 30.58 3.42
C LEU A 142 -19.68 30.13 3.82
N THR A 143 -20.34 29.43 2.90
CA THR A 143 -21.53 28.63 3.16
C THR A 143 -21.19 27.41 4.02
N GLU A 144 -22.20 26.80 4.64
CA GLU A 144 -22.00 25.55 5.40
C GLU A 144 -21.51 24.40 4.52
N LYS A 145 -21.95 24.33 3.25
CA LYS A 145 -21.46 23.33 2.29
C LYS A 145 -19.97 23.46 2.04
N GLU A 146 -19.48 24.67 1.79
CA GLU A 146 -18.04 24.93 1.60
C GLU A 146 -17.23 24.56 2.84
N LYS A 147 -17.75 24.83 4.05
CA LYS A 147 -17.08 24.43 5.30
C LYS A 147 -17.00 22.91 5.43
N LEU A 148 -18.10 22.19 5.14
CA LEU A 148 -18.14 20.73 5.19
C LEU A 148 -17.21 20.10 4.15
N GLY A 149 -17.14 20.67 2.94
CA GLY A 149 -16.20 20.24 1.91
C GLY A 149 -14.74 20.37 2.34
N LEU A 150 -14.36 21.49 2.96
CA LEU A 150 -12.99 21.65 3.51
C LEU A 150 -12.69 20.66 4.64
N ILE A 151 -13.67 20.36 5.49
CA ILE A 151 -13.52 19.35 6.56
C ILE A 151 -13.33 17.95 5.95
N GLN A 152 -14.12 17.60 4.93
CA GLN A 152 -14.00 16.33 4.22
C GLN A 152 -12.61 16.20 3.60
N MET A 153 -12.22 17.15 2.75
CA MET A 153 -10.92 17.10 2.05
C MET A 153 -9.74 17.03 3.02
N ARG A 154 -9.84 17.65 4.20
CA ARG A 154 -8.77 17.57 5.20
C ARG A 154 -8.50 16.13 5.65
N GLU A 155 -9.55 15.35 5.90
CA GLU A 155 -9.40 13.93 6.28
C GLU A 155 -9.19 13.02 5.07
N GLU A 156 -9.68 13.37 3.88
CA GLU A 156 -9.50 12.61 2.64
C GLU A 156 -8.04 12.62 2.17
N GLU A 157 -7.39 13.78 2.14
CA GLU A 157 -5.96 13.90 1.83
C GLU A 157 -5.09 13.20 2.90
N LYS A 158 -5.53 13.24 4.16
CA LYS A 158 -4.88 12.48 5.25
C LYS A 158 -5.05 10.97 5.05
N LEU A 159 -6.20 10.52 4.58
CA LEU A 159 -6.46 9.12 4.24
C LEU A 159 -5.49 8.64 3.17
N ALA A 160 -5.34 9.39 2.08
CA ALA A 160 -4.37 9.10 1.03
C ALA A 160 -2.95 8.98 1.59
N ARG A 161 -2.48 10.02 2.30
CA ARG A 161 -1.16 10.04 2.97
C ARG A 161 -0.93 8.82 3.85
N ASP A 162 -1.89 8.49 4.72
CA ASP A 162 -1.74 7.46 5.74
C ASP A 162 -1.78 6.05 5.12
N VAL A 163 -2.65 5.81 4.13
CA VAL A 163 -2.69 4.55 3.37
C VAL A 163 -1.37 4.36 2.63
N TYR A 164 -0.86 5.38 1.94
CA TYR A 164 0.39 5.30 1.19
C TYR A 164 1.60 5.11 2.10
N THR A 165 1.64 5.80 3.24
CA THR A 165 2.68 5.57 4.26
C THR A 165 2.65 4.11 4.72
N THR A 166 1.46 3.56 4.96
CA THR A 166 1.30 2.20 5.45
C THR A 166 1.69 1.16 4.40
N LEU A 167 1.16 1.27 3.18
CA LEU A 167 1.45 0.34 2.09
C LEU A 167 2.89 0.48 1.58
N GLY A 168 3.46 1.68 1.58
CA GLY A 168 4.87 1.92 1.30
C GLY A 168 5.78 1.19 2.29
N ASN A 169 5.45 1.21 3.59
CA ASN A 169 6.19 0.45 4.61
C ASN A 169 6.03 -1.07 4.46
N VAL A 170 4.84 -1.55 4.05
CA VAL A 170 4.58 -2.98 3.84
C VAL A 170 5.36 -3.51 2.64
N TRP A 171 5.38 -2.77 1.54
CA TRP A 171 5.86 -3.25 0.25
C TRP A 171 7.25 -2.74 -0.13
N GLY A 172 7.75 -1.70 0.53
CA GLY A 172 9.07 -1.10 0.27
C GLY A 172 9.18 -0.35 -1.06
N THR A 173 8.06 0.04 -1.67
CA THR A 173 8.04 0.73 -2.98
C THR A 173 8.28 2.23 -2.82
N ARG A 174 8.96 2.84 -3.80
CA ARG A 174 9.21 4.28 -3.78
C ARG A 174 7.99 5.10 -4.17
N ILE A 175 7.14 4.55 -5.05
CA ILE A 175 5.92 5.24 -5.51
C ILE A 175 5.05 5.66 -4.33
N PHE A 176 4.76 4.75 -3.38
CA PHE A 176 3.97 5.09 -2.19
C PHE A 176 4.63 6.14 -1.29
N SER A 177 5.93 6.03 -0.99
CA SER A 177 6.60 7.02 -0.13
C SER A 177 6.67 8.40 -0.79
N ASN A 178 6.82 8.41 -2.11
CA ASN A 178 6.84 9.63 -2.88
C ASN A 178 5.48 10.31 -2.84
N ILE A 179 4.43 9.59 -3.25
CA ILE A 179 3.08 10.15 -3.30
C ILE A 179 2.60 10.54 -1.89
N ALA A 180 2.89 9.75 -0.84
CA ALA A 180 2.59 10.14 0.55
C ALA A 180 3.19 11.51 0.95
N SER A 181 4.36 11.86 0.41
CA SER A 181 4.98 13.16 0.67
C SER A 181 4.24 14.31 -0.03
N SER A 182 3.69 14.06 -1.22
CA SER A 182 2.80 14.99 -1.91
C SER A 182 1.47 15.16 -1.16
N GLU A 183 0.85 14.07 -0.71
CA GLU A 183 -0.40 14.11 0.07
C GLU A 183 -0.26 14.86 1.39
N GLN A 184 0.94 14.83 2.00
CA GLN A 184 1.22 15.69 3.15
C GLN A 184 1.07 17.18 2.79
N THR A 185 1.54 17.60 1.61
CA THR A 185 1.37 18.99 1.16
C THR A 185 -0.08 19.34 0.82
N HIS A 186 -0.84 18.39 0.28
CA HIS A 186 -2.26 18.57 -0.01
C HIS A 186 -3.07 18.78 1.27
N THR A 187 -2.91 17.86 2.25
CA THR A 187 -3.62 17.99 3.51
C THR A 187 -3.22 19.29 4.24
N ASP A 188 -1.95 19.70 4.18
CA ASP A 188 -1.48 20.97 4.74
C ASP A 188 -2.07 22.19 4.02
N ALA A 189 -2.26 22.13 2.70
CA ALA A 189 -2.93 23.18 1.95
C ALA A 189 -4.39 23.36 2.39
N ILE A 190 -5.12 22.27 2.64
CA ILE A 190 -6.48 22.35 3.20
C ILE A 190 -6.45 22.92 4.62
N LYS A 191 -5.48 22.54 5.45
CA LYS A 191 -5.32 23.10 6.82
C LYS A 191 -5.13 24.62 6.81
N VAL A 192 -4.43 25.16 5.82
CA VAL A 192 -4.29 26.62 5.62
C VAL A 192 -5.66 27.26 5.42
N LEU A 193 -6.53 26.66 4.58
CA LEU A 193 -7.90 27.15 4.38
C LEU A 193 -8.74 27.03 5.65
N LEU A 194 -8.68 25.91 6.37
CA LEU A 194 -9.40 25.74 7.65
C LEU A 194 -9.02 26.82 8.65
N THR A 195 -7.72 27.09 8.79
CA THR A 195 -7.18 28.15 9.66
C THR A 195 -7.67 29.53 9.22
N ARG A 196 -7.54 29.84 7.92
CA ARG A 196 -7.97 31.09 7.31
C ARG A 196 -9.45 31.37 7.55
N TYR A 197 -10.29 30.35 7.49
CA TYR A 197 -11.73 30.44 7.68
C TYR A 197 -12.21 30.18 9.11
N THR A 198 -11.28 29.95 10.04
CA THR A 198 -11.59 29.69 11.47
C THR A 198 -12.51 28.48 11.63
N ILE A 199 -12.33 27.48 10.77
CA ILE A 199 -13.00 26.18 10.85
C ILE A 199 -12.16 25.28 11.76
N LYS A 200 -12.80 24.55 12.67
CA LYS A 200 -12.12 23.59 13.54
C LYS A 200 -11.51 22.46 12.70
N ASP A 201 -10.20 22.22 12.85
CA ASP A 201 -9.50 21.13 12.18
C ASP A 201 -10.05 19.77 12.67
N PRO A 202 -10.56 18.90 11.77
CA PRO A 202 -11.02 17.55 12.14
C PRO A 202 -9.84 16.64 12.55
N VAL A 203 -8.62 16.93 12.11
CA VAL A 203 -7.42 16.13 12.45
C VAL A 203 -6.87 16.58 13.80
N ILE A 204 -7.47 16.05 14.87
CA ILE A 204 -7.04 16.31 16.26
C ILE A 204 -5.90 15.40 16.71
N ASN A 205 -5.68 14.29 16.00
CA ASN A 205 -4.61 13.34 16.22
C ASN A 205 -4.01 12.96 14.87
N ASP A 206 -2.76 13.36 14.63
CA ASP A 206 -2.09 13.14 13.35
C ASP A 206 -1.33 11.79 13.28
N THR A 207 -1.62 10.87 14.20
CA THR A 207 -1.12 9.49 14.11
C THR A 207 -1.66 8.84 12.83
N VAL A 208 -0.78 8.13 12.11
CA VAL A 208 -1.13 7.38 10.90
C VAL A 208 -2.27 6.40 11.20
N GLY A 209 -3.33 6.46 10.41
CA GLY A 209 -4.47 5.57 10.51
C GLY A 209 -5.48 5.93 11.60
N VAL A 210 -5.37 7.11 12.21
CA VAL A 210 -6.35 7.63 13.18
C VAL A 210 -7.19 8.73 12.55
N PHE A 211 -8.51 8.55 12.49
CA PHE A 211 -9.46 9.52 11.94
C PHE A 211 -10.53 9.90 12.97
N THR A 212 -10.99 11.14 12.92
CA THR A 212 -12.13 11.59 13.72
C THR A 212 -13.43 11.14 13.07
N SER A 213 -13.51 11.20 11.73
CA SER A 213 -14.63 10.63 10.99
C SER A 213 -14.61 9.10 11.04
N LYS A 214 -15.72 8.52 11.53
CA LYS A 214 -15.92 7.07 11.52
C LYS A 214 -15.88 6.50 10.10
N THR A 215 -16.45 7.21 9.13
CA THR A 215 -16.44 6.82 7.72
C THR A 215 -15.02 6.75 7.17
N MET A 216 -14.18 7.75 7.48
CA MET A 216 -12.78 7.75 7.04
C MET A 216 -11.96 6.67 7.73
N GLN A 217 -12.24 6.38 9.01
CA GLN A 217 -11.61 5.27 9.72
C GLN A 217 -11.94 3.92 9.07
N GLU A 218 -13.23 3.66 8.80
CA GLU A 218 -13.67 2.44 8.14
C GLU A 218 -13.07 2.31 6.73
N LEU A 219 -12.98 3.42 5.98
CA LEU A 219 -12.36 3.43 4.66
C LEU A 219 -10.86 3.13 4.72
N TYR A 220 -10.12 3.75 5.65
CA TYR A 220 -8.70 3.46 5.90
C TYR A 220 -8.46 1.97 6.18
N ASP A 221 -9.21 1.41 7.14
CA ASP A 221 -9.04 0.01 7.56
C ASP A 221 -9.27 -0.95 6.39
N ASN A 222 -10.30 -0.69 5.58
CA ASN A 222 -10.63 -1.49 4.40
C ASN A 222 -9.56 -1.39 3.30
N LEU A 223 -9.11 -0.18 2.98
CA LEU A 223 -8.11 0.05 1.93
C LEU A 223 -6.75 -0.53 2.31
N VAL A 224 -6.31 -0.38 3.56
CA VAL A 224 -5.07 -0.99 4.05
C VAL A 224 -5.18 -2.52 4.03
N SER A 225 -6.31 -3.08 4.45
CA SER A 225 -6.55 -4.53 4.40
C SER A 225 -6.45 -5.05 2.96
N GLN A 226 -7.13 -4.40 2.01
CA GLN A 226 -7.05 -4.75 0.59
C GLN A 226 -5.61 -4.60 0.05
N GLY A 227 -4.94 -3.49 0.34
CA GLY A 227 -3.61 -3.20 -0.17
C GLY A 227 -2.53 -4.13 0.39
N LYS A 228 -2.77 -4.78 1.53
CA LYS A 228 -1.87 -5.81 2.10
C LYS A 228 -2.00 -7.18 1.43
N VAL A 229 -3.02 -7.40 0.59
CA VAL A 229 -3.23 -8.70 -0.10
C VAL A 229 -2.13 -9.00 -1.11
N SER A 230 -1.77 -8.03 -1.94
CA SER A 230 -0.66 -8.16 -2.89
C SER A 230 -0.19 -6.76 -3.33
N LEU A 231 1.02 -6.66 -3.87
CA LEU A 231 1.49 -5.37 -4.39
C LEU A 231 0.60 -4.85 -5.54
N SER A 232 0.06 -5.75 -6.38
CA SER A 232 -0.92 -5.34 -7.41
C SER A 232 -2.18 -4.74 -6.78
N GLU A 233 -2.70 -5.35 -5.70
CA GLU A 233 -3.84 -4.79 -4.96
C GLU A 233 -3.48 -3.48 -4.26
N ALA A 234 -2.27 -3.33 -3.74
CA ALA A 234 -1.80 -2.05 -3.18
C ALA A 234 -1.86 -0.94 -4.22
N PHE A 235 -1.37 -1.18 -5.44
CA PHE A 235 -1.43 -0.19 -6.51
C PHE A 235 -2.86 0.10 -6.98
N LYS A 236 -3.76 -0.89 -6.98
CA LYS A 236 -5.20 -0.66 -7.22
C LYS A 236 -5.85 0.14 -6.09
N VAL A 237 -5.42 -0.03 -4.85
CA VAL A 237 -5.85 0.80 -3.72
C VAL A 237 -5.39 2.24 -3.92
N GLY A 238 -4.14 2.46 -4.33
CA GLY A 238 -3.65 3.78 -4.76
C GLY A 238 -4.55 4.40 -5.82
N ALA A 239 -4.76 3.71 -6.94
CA ALA A 239 -5.65 4.19 -7.99
C ALA A 239 -7.10 4.43 -7.54
N THR A 240 -7.61 3.65 -6.57
CA THR A 240 -8.96 3.83 -6.01
C THR A 240 -9.09 5.11 -5.19
N ILE A 241 -8.05 5.47 -4.44
CA ILE A 241 -8.04 6.70 -3.64
C ILE A 241 -8.01 7.91 -4.58
N GLU A 242 -7.12 7.92 -5.58
CA GLU A 242 -7.05 9.03 -6.53
C GLU A 242 -8.32 9.17 -7.37
N ASP A 243 -8.98 8.06 -7.71
CA ASP A 243 -10.28 8.05 -8.38
C ASP A 243 -11.37 8.71 -7.52
N LEU A 244 -11.45 8.36 -6.23
CA LEU A 244 -12.37 8.99 -5.28
C LEU A 244 -12.09 10.49 -5.12
N ASP A 245 -10.82 10.84 -4.92
CA ASP A 245 -10.38 12.21 -4.67
C ASP A 245 -10.69 13.13 -5.85
N ILE A 246 -10.45 12.68 -7.09
CA ILE A 246 -10.79 13.44 -8.30
C ILE A 246 -12.30 13.67 -8.40
N HIS A 247 -13.10 12.64 -8.11
CA HIS A 247 -14.56 12.71 -8.14
C HIS A 247 -15.11 13.70 -7.12
N ASP A 248 -14.64 13.62 -5.87
CA ASP A 248 -15.12 14.47 -4.79
C ASP A 248 -14.68 15.93 -5.00
N LEU A 249 -13.46 16.15 -5.49
CA LEU A 249 -13.00 17.49 -5.90
C LEU A 249 -13.85 18.09 -7.02
N ASP A 250 -14.28 17.30 -8.03
CA ASP A 250 -15.17 17.81 -9.09
C ASP A 250 -16.54 18.23 -8.55
N ILE A 251 -17.08 17.51 -7.57
CA ILE A 251 -18.31 17.92 -6.89
C ILE A 251 -18.08 19.22 -6.14
N LEU A 252 -17.05 19.29 -5.29
CA LEU A 252 -16.78 20.43 -4.42
C LEU A 252 -16.44 21.72 -5.20
N LYS A 253 -15.71 21.60 -6.31
CA LYS A 253 -15.43 22.72 -7.22
C LYS A 253 -16.70 23.32 -7.80
N ASN A 254 -17.72 22.51 -8.07
CA ASN A 254 -19.01 22.98 -8.57
C ASN A 254 -19.88 23.63 -7.47
N GLU A 255 -19.53 23.47 -6.19
CA GLU A 255 -20.25 24.07 -5.05
C GLU A 255 -19.69 25.42 -4.59
N THR A 256 -18.55 25.87 -5.11
CA THR A 256 -17.89 27.10 -4.66
C THR A 256 -17.51 28.04 -5.80
N THR A 257 -17.52 29.35 -5.50
CA THR A 257 -16.95 30.38 -6.37
C THR A 257 -15.78 31.10 -5.69
N LYS A 258 -15.29 30.61 -4.53
CA LYS A 258 -14.20 31.27 -3.80
C LYS A 258 -12.89 30.95 -4.48
N GLU A 259 -12.20 31.98 -4.92
CA GLU A 259 -10.96 31.85 -5.66
C GLU A 259 -9.88 31.09 -4.87
N ASP A 260 -9.77 31.31 -3.56
CA ASP A 260 -8.79 30.60 -2.72
C ASP A 260 -9.08 29.11 -2.57
N ILE A 261 -10.37 28.73 -2.47
CA ILE A 261 -10.80 27.33 -2.44
C ILE A 261 -10.61 26.69 -3.82
N LEU A 262 -11.09 27.32 -4.90
CA LEU A 262 -10.98 26.78 -6.26
C LEU A 262 -9.52 26.59 -6.68
N LEU A 263 -8.65 27.56 -6.38
CA LEU A 263 -7.22 27.45 -6.70
C LEU A 263 -6.56 26.29 -5.95
N THR A 264 -6.95 26.07 -4.70
CA THR A 264 -6.47 24.93 -3.89
C THR A 264 -6.97 23.62 -4.48
N TYR A 265 -8.28 23.46 -4.70
CA TYR A 265 -8.87 22.24 -5.28
C TYR A 265 -8.35 21.91 -6.68
N ASN A 266 -8.11 22.90 -7.53
CA ASN A 266 -7.52 22.67 -8.85
C ASN A 266 -6.09 22.12 -8.77
N ASN A 267 -5.31 22.55 -7.78
CA ASN A 267 -3.95 22.04 -7.58
C ASN A 267 -3.95 20.64 -6.95
N LEU A 268 -4.83 20.38 -5.97
CA LEU A 268 -5.05 19.03 -5.42
C LEU A 268 -5.38 18.06 -6.56
N GLN A 269 -6.43 18.37 -7.34
CA GLN A 269 -6.91 17.49 -8.40
C GLN A 269 -5.86 17.23 -9.49
N LYS A 270 -4.96 18.20 -9.74
CA LYS A 270 -3.82 18.04 -10.65
C LYS A 270 -2.83 17.00 -10.09
N GLY A 271 -2.51 17.09 -8.79
CA GLY A 271 -1.73 16.08 -8.08
C GLY A 271 -2.39 14.70 -8.17
N SER A 272 -3.68 14.60 -7.85
CA SER A 272 -4.41 13.33 -7.88
C SER A 272 -4.44 12.67 -9.26
N ARG A 273 -4.58 13.47 -10.34
CA ARG A 273 -4.44 12.95 -11.72
C ARG A 273 -3.03 12.43 -12.02
N ASN A 274 -1.98 13.08 -11.51
CA ASN A 274 -0.60 12.61 -11.65
C ASN A 274 -0.36 11.31 -10.85
N HIS A 275 -0.89 11.23 -9.63
CA HIS A 275 -0.82 10.04 -8.78
C HIS A 275 -1.56 8.85 -9.40
N LEU A 276 -2.75 9.09 -9.95
CA LEU A 276 -3.52 8.07 -10.67
C LEU A 276 -2.72 7.49 -11.83
N ARG A 277 -2.09 8.36 -12.66
CA ARG A 277 -1.19 7.93 -13.73
C ARG A 277 -0.03 7.10 -13.19
N ALA A 278 0.57 7.48 -12.06
CA ALA A 278 1.69 6.76 -11.45
C ALA A 278 1.29 5.34 -11.03
N PHE A 279 0.15 5.19 -10.36
CA PHE A 279 -0.33 3.89 -9.88
C PHE A 279 -0.76 2.93 -11.00
N VAL A 280 -1.43 3.43 -12.03
CA VAL A 280 -1.97 2.58 -13.12
C VAL A 280 -0.96 2.27 -14.23
N ARG A 281 0.18 2.99 -14.29
CA ARG A 281 1.27 2.70 -15.24
C ARG A 281 2.23 1.63 -14.75
N VAL A 282 2.07 1.13 -13.53
CA VAL A 282 2.82 -0.02 -13.04
C VAL A 282 2.44 -1.27 -13.85
N SER A 283 3.44 -1.96 -14.40
CA SER A 283 3.21 -3.16 -15.19
C SER A 283 2.47 -4.24 -14.40
N GLY A 284 1.42 -4.81 -14.99
CA GLY A 284 0.59 -5.85 -14.37
C GLY A 284 -0.53 -5.33 -13.46
N VAL A 285 -0.70 -4.01 -13.33
CA VAL A 285 -1.84 -3.39 -12.65
C VAL A 285 -2.93 -3.06 -13.68
N ASN A 286 -4.05 -3.78 -13.61
CA ASN A 286 -5.25 -3.46 -14.38
C ASN A 286 -6.28 -2.84 -13.43
N TYR A 287 -6.66 -1.59 -13.70
CA TYR A 287 -7.59 -0.82 -12.88
C TYR A 287 -8.82 -0.39 -13.69
N THR A 288 -9.99 -0.46 -13.06
CA THR A 288 -11.26 0.03 -13.61
C THR A 288 -11.77 1.11 -12.65
N PRO A 289 -12.07 2.34 -13.13
CA PRO A 289 -12.56 3.41 -12.26
C PRO A 289 -13.90 3.02 -11.62
N LYS A 290 -14.05 3.41 -10.36
CA LYS A 290 -15.24 3.20 -9.52
C LYS A 290 -16.04 4.49 -9.34
N TYR A 291 -15.39 5.66 -9.37
CA TYR A 291 -16.01 6.95 -9.06
C TYR A 291 -16.07 7.87 -10.28
N ILE A 292 -14.93 8.19 -10.91
CA ILE A 292 -14.90 8.96 -12.15
C ILE A 292 -15.42 8.13 -13.33
N SER A 293 -15.87 8.83 -14.38
CA SER A 293 -16.36 8.14 -15.57
C SER A 293 -15.23 7.39 -16.29
N GLN A 294 -15.59 6.31 -17.00
CA GLN A 294 -14.63 5.57 -17.83
C GLN A 294 -13.95 6.46 -18.89
N SER A 295 -14.66 7.49 -19.39
CA SER A 295 -14.12 8.48 -20.32
C SER A 295 -13.11 9.41 -19.67
N ASP A 296 -13.38 9.89 -18.45
CA ASP A 296 -12.46 10.78 -17.74
C ASP A 296 -11.19 10.04 -17.35
N TYR A 297 -11.34 8.81 -16.83
CA TYR A 297 -10.23 7.92 -16.57
C TYR A 297 -9.35 7.71 -17.81
N ALA A 298 -9.96 7.35 -18.96
CA ALA A 298 -9.24 7.14 -20.21
C ALA A 298 -8.49 8.40 -20.67
N SER A 299 -9.14 9.57 -20.55
CA SER A 299 -8.53 10.86 -20.85
C SER A 299 -7.28 11.11 -20.00
N ILE A 300 -7.40 10.93 -18.67
CA ILE A 300 -6.30 11.14 -17.71
C ILE A 300 -5.10 10.24 -18.02
N ILE A 301 -5.32 8.93 -18.18
CA ILE A 301 -4.21 7.98 -18.32
C ILE A 301 -3.50 8.07 -19.68
N SER A 302 -4.22 8.56 -20.71
CA SER A 302 -3.69 8.75 -22.06
C SER A 302 -2.83 10.00 -22.23
N SER A 303 -2.91 10.96 -21.30
CA SER A 303 -2.13 12.20 -21.34
C SER A 303 -0.79 12.08 -20.60
N SER A 304 0.14 12.99 -20.87
CA SER A 304 1.35 13.13 -20.06
C SER A 304 1.03 13.59 -18.63
N GLN A 305 2.00 13.42 -17.72
CA GLN A 305 1.98 14.06 -16.40
C GLN A 305 1.84 15.58 -16.57
N GLU A 306 0.98 16.19 -15.76
CA GLU A 306 0.78 17.64 -15.74
C GLU A 306 1.95 18.27 -14.97
N ARG A 307 2.50 19.38 -15.47
CA ARG A 307 3.68 20.05 -14.90
C ARG A 307 3.43 21.54 -14.68
N GLY A 308 4.17 22.14 -13.74
CA GLY A 308 4.12 23.56 -13.41
C GLY A 308 3.06 23.96 -12.38
N ARG A 309 3.16 25.21 -11.89
CA ARG A 309 2.13 25.86 -11.05
C ARG A 309 1.13 26.55 -11.97
N GLN A 310 -0.16 26.35 -11.73
CA GLN A 310 -1.22 27.14 -12.38
C GLN A 310 -1.31 28.51 -11.73
#